data_AF-D6PDD4-F1
#
_entry.id   AF-D6PDD4-F1
#
_cell.length_a   1.000
_cell.length_b   1.000
_cell.length_c   1.000
_cell.angle_alpha   90.00
_cell.angle_beta   90.00
_cell.angle_gamma   90.00
#
_symmetry.space_group_name_H-M   'P 1'
#
loop_
_entity.id
_entity.type
_entity.pdbx_description
1 polymer ?
#
loop_
_entity_poly.entity_id
_entity_poly.type
_entity_poly.pdbx_seq_one_letter_code
_entity_poly.pdbx_strand_id
1 'polypeptide(L)'
;MIVIEDFSIDSPKTKLLNGVITKIAPDSKKVLLVSDEHNDNTSLAGRNLSYARLSSTPDLGPVDIVQADKIIFSVKGIDSLLEN
;
A
#
# COMPACT_ATOMS: atom_id res chain seq x y z
N MET A 1 3.19 11.80 -1.97
CA MET A 1 2.11 10.92 -2.45
C MET A 1 2.48 10.44 -3.84
N ILE A 2 2.26 9.16 -4.14
CA ILE A 2 2.55 8.53 -5.43
C ILE A 2 1.28 7.79 -5.84
N VAL A 3 0.90 7.89 -7.12
CA VAL A 3 -0.25 7.18 -7.68
C VAL A 3 0.25 6.25 -8.77
N ILE A 4 -0.19 5.01 -8.74
CA ILE A 4 0.14 3.97 -9.71
C ILE A 4 -1.12 3.23 -10.13
N GLU A 5 -1.07 2.53 -11.26
CA GLU A 5 -2.22 1.78 -11.78
C GLU A 5 -2.73 0.76 -10.75
N ASP A 6 -1.88 -0.18 -10.34
CA ASP A 6 -2.17 -1.21 -9.34
C ASP A 6 -0.85 -1.75 -8.75
N PHE A 7 -0.94 -2.36 -7.56
CA PHE A 7 0.14 -3.11 -6.94
C PHE A 7 -0.40 -4.42 -6.34
N SER A 8 0.08 -5.55 -6.86
CA SER A 8 -0.27 -6.86 -6.33
C SER A 8 0.87 -7.85 -6.54
N ILE A 9 0.87 -8.94 -5.78
CA ILE A 9 1.84 -10.03 -5.91
C ILE A 9 1.14 -11.39 -6.05
N ASP A 10 1.77 -12.30 -6.80
CA ASP A 10 1.21 -13.62 -7.11
C ASP A 10 1.43 -14.69 -6.03
N SER A 11 2.26 -14.40 -5.02
CA SER A 11 2.52 -15.30 -3.89
C SER A 11 2.79 -14.49 -2.62
N PRO A 12 2.49 -15.03 -1.41
CA PRO A 12 2.55 -14.28 -0.16
C PRO A 12 3.99 -14.13 0.35
N LYS A 13 4.89 -13.63 -0.51
CA LYS A 13 6.32 -13.48 -0.24
C LYS A 13 6.64 -12.02 0.04
N THR A 14 7.00 -11.74 1.29
CA THR A 14 7.45 -10.44 1.79
C THR A 14 8.52 -9.80 0.90
N LYS A 15 9.47 -10.59 0.37
CA LYS A 15 10.53 -10.11 -0.53
C LYS A 15 9.99 -9.56 -1.85
N LEU A 16 8.92 -10.12 -2.39
CA LEU A 16 8.31 -9.64 -3.64
C LEU A 16 7.66 -8.28 -3.42
N LEU A 17 6.83 -8.16 -2.38
CA LEU A 17 6.18 -6.90 -2.04
C LEU A 17 7.21 -5.81 -1.69
N ASN A 18 8.24 -6.17 -0.92
CA ASN A 18 9.35 -5.26 -0.63
C ASN A 18 10.01 -4.75 -1.92
N GLY A 19 10.23 -5.65 -2.89
CA GLY A 19 10.80 -5.28 -4.19
C GLY A 19 9.90 -4.36 -5.02
N VAL A 20 8.57 -4.47 -4.90
CA VAL A 20 7.64 -3.52 -5.51
C VAL A 20 7.74 -2.16 -4.84
N ILE A 21 7.68 -2.13 -3.50
CA ILE A 21 7.76 -0.89 -2.72
C ILE A 21 9.08 -0.16 -2.98
N THR A 22 10.22 -0.85 -2.98
CA THR A 22 11.52 -0.19 -3.15
C THR A 22 11.77 0.30 -4.58
N LYS A 23 11.10 -0.26 -5.60
CA LYS A 23 11.14 0.30 -6.96
C LYS A 23 10.40 1.64 -7.06
N ILE A 24 9.35 1.81 -6.26
CA ILE A 24 8.48 3.00 -6.29
C ILE A 24 8.98 4.07 -5.32
N ALA A 25 9.39 3.66 -4.12
CA ALA A 25 9.71 4.52 -3.00
C ALA A 25 10.94 3.99 -2.21
N PRO A 26 12.13 3.95 -2.84
CA PRO A 26 13.34 3.26 -2.34
C PRO A 26 13.82 3.70 -0.95
N ASP A 27 13.70 4.99 -0.63
CA ASP A 27 14.28 5.59 0.59
C ASP A 27 13.26 5.79 1.72
N SER A 28 12.12 5.09 1.66
CA SER A 28 11.00 5.30 2.58
C SER A 28 11.19 4.55 3.89
N LYS A 29 11.03 5.24 5.03
CA LYS A 29 11.10 4.60 6.36
C LYS A 29 9.75 4.08 6.83
N LYS A 30 8.64 4.70 6.42
CA LYS A 30 7.27 4.21 6.62
C LYS A 30 6.45 4.43 5.37
N VAL A 31 5.90 3.34 4.84
CA VAL A 31 5.09 3.35 3.61
C VAL A 31 3.65 2.94 3.94
N LEU A 32 2.70 3.72 3.46
CA LEU A 32 1.29 3.34 3.41
C LEU A 32 0.93 3.00 1.97
N LEU A 33 0.41 1.80 1.76
CA LEU A 33 -0.15 1.34 0.49
C LEU A 33 -1.67 1.34 0.61
N VAL A 34 -2.33 2.08 -0.28
CA VAL A 34 -3.79 2.24 -0.27
C VAL A 34 -4.36 1.79 -1.60
N SER A 35 -5.37 0.92 -1.52
CA SER A 35 -6.16 0.46 -2.66
C SER A 35 -7.62 0.30 -2.22
N ASP A 36 -8.53 0.08 -3.17
CA ASP A 36 -9.91 -0.33 -2.88
C ASP A 36 -9.94 -1.70 -2.18
N GLU A 37 -9.19 -2.66 -2.72
CA GLU A 37 -9.01 -4.00 -2.19
C GLU A 37 -7.56 -4.47 -2.33
N HIS A 38 -7.16 -5.46 -1.52
CA HIS A 38 -5.85 -6.11 -1.59
C HIS A 38 -6.07 -7.61 -1.74
N ASN A 39 -5.43 -8.24 -2.72
CA ASN A 39 -5.48 -9.70 -2.82
C ASN A 39 -4.83 -10.36 -1.57
N ASP A 40 -5.18 -11.62 -1.31
CA ASP A 40 -4.73 -12.36 -0.12
C ASP A 40 -3.19 -12.40 0.00
N ASN A 41 -2.51 -12.59 -1.13
CA ASN A 41 -1.06 -12.68 -1.16
C ASN A 41 -0.39 -11.37 -0.72
N THR A 42 -0.88 -10.23 -1.23
CA THR A 42 -0.37 -8.89 -0.92
C THR A 42 -0.67 -8.55 0.53
N SER A 43 -1.87 -8.87 1.01
CA SER A 43 -2.27 -8.73 2.41
C SER A 43 -1.37 -9.54 3.36
N LEU A 44 -1.12 -10.81 3.06
CA LEU A 44 -0.27 -11.70 3.86
C LEU A 44 1.20 -11.27 3.84
N ALA A 45 1.73 -10.86 2.69
CA ALA A 45 3.10 -10.36 2.59
C ALA A 45 3.28 -9.02 3.32
N GLY A 46 2.29 -8.13 3.22
CA GLY A 46 2.28 -6.81 3.86
C GLY A 46 2.36 -6.89 5.38
N ARG A 47 1.64 -7.83 6.00
CA ARG A 47 1.68 -8.07 7.46
C ARG A 47 3.09 -8.32 8.01
N ASN A 48 4.00 -8.84 7.19
CA ASN A 48 5.36 -9.16 7.60
C ASN A 48 6.37 -8.01 7.35
N LEU A 49 5.97 -6.92 6.69
CA LEU A 49 6.82 -5.75 6.46
C LEU A 49 6.62 -4.73 7.58
N SER A 50 7.55 -4.68 8.53
CA SER A 50 7.45 -3.79 9.70
C SER A 50 7.33 -2.30 9.38
N TYR A 51 7.80 -1.88 8.20
CA TYR A 51 7.82 -0.49 7.76
C TYR A 51 6.73 -0.16 6.74
N ALA A 52 5.95 -1.15 6.29
CA ALA A 52 4.90 -0.96 5.30
C ALA A 52 3.54 -1.36 5.88
N ARG A 53 2.52 -0.54 5.64
CA ARG A 53 1.14 -0.81 6.03
C ARG A 53 0.26 -0.82 4.80
N LEU A 54 -0.65 -1.78 4.72
CA LEU A 54 -1.71 -1.81 3.72
C LEU A 54 -2.98 -1.31 4.38
N SER A 55 -3.76 -0.53 3.64
CA SER A 55 -5.07 -0.03 4.06
C SER A 55 -6.00 -0.05 2.85
N SER A 56 -7.25 -0.45 3.07
CA SER A 56 -8.30 -0.28 2.09
C SER A 56 -8.83 1.16 2.19
N THR A 57 -9.41 1.72 1.13
CA THR A 57 -10.00 3.06 1.19
C THR A 57 -11.04 3.21 2.30
N PRO A 58 -11.97 2.26 2.54
CA PRO A 58 -12.93 2.36 3.65
C PRO A 58 -12.30 2.31 5.05
N ASP A 59 -11.15 1.64 5.20
CA ASP A 59 -10.45 1.48 6.48
C ASP A 59 -9.36 2.55 6.70
N LEU A 60 -9.27 3.55 5.81
CA LEU A 60 -8.21 4.56 5.85
C LEU A 60 -8.44 5.57 6.97
N GLY A 61 -7.64 5.48 8.03
CA GLY A 61 -7.70 6.39 9.17
C GLY A 61 -6.75 7.59 9.05
N PRO A 62 -7.04 8.73 9.72
CA PRO A 62 -6.12 9.88 9.76
C PRO A 62 -4.74 9.53 10.33
N VAL A 63 -4.67 8.61 11.30
CA VAL A 63 -3.41 8.17 11.90
C VAL A 63 -2.53 7.47 10.88
N ASP A 64 -3.13 6.71 9.96
CA ASP A 64 -2.41 5.96 8.94
C ASP A 64 -1.70 6.90 7.96
N ILE A 65 -2.37 8.00 7.62
CA ILE A 65 -1.85 9.07 6.77
C ILE A 65 -0.73 9.83 7.48
N VAL A 66 -0.96 10.27 8.72
CA VAL A 66 -0.02 11.10 9.48
C VAL A 66 1.28 10.35 9.81
N GLN A 67 1.21 9.05 10.07
CA GLN A 67 2.39 8.26 10.44
C GLN A 67 3.24 7.81 9.24
N ALA A 68 2.74 7.95 8.01
CA ALA A 68 3.41 7.48 6.81
C ALA A 68 4.31 8.57 6.21
N ASP A 69 5.54 8.22 5.88
CA ASP A 69 6.45 9.13 5.17
C ASP A 69 6.12 9.20 3.68
N LYS A 70 5.67 8.08 3.13
CA LYS A 70 5.22 7.94 1.75
C LYS A 70 3.90 7.19 1.70
N ILE A 71 3.00 7.70 0.87
CA ILE A 71 1.72 7.07 0.57
C ILE A 71 1.70 6.73 -0.91
N ILE A 72 1.41 5.47 -1.21
CA ILE A 72 1.25 4.91 -2.56
C ILE A 72 -0.22 4.54 -2.71
N PHE A 73 -0.92 5.17 -3.66
CA PHE A 73 -2.30 4.84 -4.01
C PHE A 73 -2.34 4.05 -5.32
N SER A 74 -3.23 3.06 -5.39
CA SER A 74 -3.71 2.56 -6.69
C SER A 74 -4.70 3.57 -7.28
N VAL A 75 -4.89 3.55 -8.60
CA VAL A 75 -5.90 4.39 -9.26
C VAL A 75 -7.27 4.12 -8.66
N LYS A 76 -7.64 2.85 -8.51
CA LYS A 76 -8.90 2.43 -7.89
C LYS A 76 -9.06 2.93 -6.45
N GLY A 77 -7.98 2.94 -5.67
CA GLY A 77 -7.99 3.44 -4.31
C GLY A 77 -8.32 4.93 -4.23
N ILE A 78 -7.79 5.74 -5.17
CA ILE A 78 -8.14 7.16 -5.29
C ILE A 78 -9.58 7.35 -5.75
N ASP A 79 -10.02 6.62 -6.78
CA ASP A 79 -11.38 6.76 -7.30
C ASP A 79 -12.39 6.42 -6.21
N SER A 80 -12.19 5.29 -5.51
CA SER A 80 -13.00 4.91 -4.36
C SER A 80 -12.99 5.96 -3.24
N LEU A 81 -11.89 6.70 -3.05
CA LEU A 81 -11.79 7.70 -1.98
C LEU A 81 -12.58 8.98 -2.34
N LEU A 82 -12.66 9.31 -3.62
CA LEU A 82 -13.32 10.51 -4.14
C LEU A 82 -14.82 10.31 -4.43
N GLU A 83 -15.24 9.07 -4.66
CA GLU A 83 -16.65 8.71 -4.86
C GLU A 83 -17.47 8.68 -3.55
N ASN A 84 -16.80 8.66 -2.40
CA ASN A 84 -17.39 8.82 -1.07
C ASN A 84 -17.37 10.28 -0.60
#